data_AF-W6YTA1-F1
#
_entry.id   AF-W6YTA1-F1
#
_cell.length_a   1.000
_cell.length_b   1.000
_cell.length_c   1.000
_cell.angle_alpha   90.00
_cell.angle_beta   90.00
_cell.angle_gamma   90.00
#
_symmetry.space_group_name_H-M   'P 1'
#
loop_
_entity.id
_entity.type
_entity.pdbx_description
1 polymer ?
#
loop_
_entity_poly.entity_id
_entity_poly.type
_entity_poly.pdbx_seq_one_letter_code
_entity_poly.pdbx_strand_id
1 'polypeptide(L)'
;MQLKNLTIEVPLSATQHGSSRIFCVRGPPWRDTLLVITFFATSYIAHAATVKSTPGEGTVSIAFNTFMALCFPMFGLLRALNAIARGARFGGSELKNACRAGALCMVVRNPEWRPSPGDTLAAVLEQRSQSDEESNVTSDIIDAKMVNYFPTYAREDSSAWAYFDTIGSRAYVDPDLIRIHGTYFLSEGYSFAIVPRNACLSEIDRIDSRPLEPQNGSTPDVNSDISSSYSVAKAIASLIQILGALSIILLRKPDTIERWGYASFQLTVVPYLVMTVVNFTSNALTADYACLYMVESAVMREARNRGSRFKGTVAALEEYTGPLSPDVSTKDISVWTGLTQKHIR
;
A
#
# COMPACT_ATOMS: atom_id res chain seq x y z
N MET A 1 32.14 57.95 24.14
CA MET A 1 32.39 56.49 24.09
C MET A 1 33.71 56.29 23.34
N GLN A 2 34.80 55.97 24.03
CA GLN A 2 36.10 55.77 23.38
C GLN A 2 36.10 54.40 22.68
N LEU A 3 36.33 54.39 21.37
CA LEU A 3 36.55 53.16 20.61
C LEU A 3 37.90 52.58 21.03
N LYS A 4 37.87 51.42 21.69
CA LYS A 4 39.06 50.58 21.88
C LYS A 4 39.27 49.75 20.63
N ASN A 5 40.41 49.93 19.97
CA ASN A 5 40.85 49.00 18.93
C ASN A 5 41.32 47.70 19.60
N LEU A 6 40.58 46.62 19.39
CA LEU A 6 41.00 45.26 19.74
C LEU A 6 41.61 44.58 18.51
N THR A 7 42.85 44.15 18.63
CA THR A 7 43.49 43.23 17.68
C THR A 7 43.23 41.81 18.17
N ILE A 8 42.54 40.99 17.37
CA ILE A 8 42.25 39.59 17.69
C ILE A 8 43.14 38.73 16.79
N GLU A 9 43.93 37.83 17.39
CA GLU A 9 44.66 36.83 16.62
C GLU A 9 43.68 35.80 16.06
N VAL A 10 43.76 35.61 14.75
CA VAL A 10 42.87 34.72 14.01
C VAL A 10 43.58 33.42 13.66
N PRO A 11 42.86 32.28 13.58
CA PRO A 11 43.45 31.01 13.15
C PRO A 11 44.12 31.16 11.77
N LEU A 12 45.25 30.49 11.55
CA LEU A 12 45.96 30.51 10.25
C LEU A 12 45.08 30.09 9.06
N SER A 13 43.99 29.34 9.30
CA SER A 13 43.04 28.91 8.28
C SER A 13 41.88 29.88 8.03
N ALA A 14 41.94 31.09 8.59
CA ALA A 14 40.92 32.11 8.41
C ALA A 14 41.09 32.89 7.09
N THR A 15 40.02 33.01 6.32
CA THR A 15 39.98 33.78 5.07
C THR A 15 38.82 34.77 5.07
N GLN A 16 39.02 35.93 4.45
CA GLN A 16 38.05 37.03 4.44
C GLN A 16 37.41 37.29 3.06
N HIS A 17 37.84 36.56 2.01
CA HIS A 17 37.30 36.61 0.64
C HIS A 17 37.01 38.04 0.12
N GLY A 18 37.85 39.02 0.46
CA GLY A 18 37.71 40.42 0.02
C GLY A 18 36.61 41.24 0.72
N SER A 19 35.92 40.70 1.73
CA SER A 19 34.86 41.40 2.47
C SER A 19 35.16 41.47 3.96
N SER A 20 35.32 42.67 4.52
CA SER A 20 35.55 42.90 5.97
C SER A 20 34.42 42.45 6.88
N ARG A 21 33.28 42.04 6.32
CA ARG A 21 32.12 41.54 7.06
C ARG A 21 32.04 40.01 7.09
N ILE A 22 32.92 39.30 6.38
CA ILE A 22 32.85 37.85 6.22
C ILE A 22 34.12 37.24 6.77
N PHE A 23 33.98 36.43 7.82
CA PHE A 23 35.07 35.71 8.42
C PHE A 23 34.82 34.21 8.27
N CYS A 24 35.64 33.54 7.47
CA CYS A 24 35.53 32.10 7.22
C CYS A 24 36.69 31.38 7.88
N VAL A 25 36.42 30.50 8.84
CA VAL A 25 37.43 29.59 9.40
C VAL A 25 37.28 28.24 8.73
N ARG A 26 38.33 27.79 8.03
CA ARG A 26 38.34 26.46 7.41
C ARG A 26 38.74 25.41 8.44
N GLY A 27 37.91 24.37 8.58
CA GLY A 27 38.25 23.18 9.34
C GLY A 27 39.23 22.26 8.57
N PRO A 28 39.65 21.14 9.16
CA PRO A 28 40.41 20.13 8.45
C PRO A 28 39.63 19.62 7.23
N PRO A 29 40.24 19.55 6.03
CA PRO A 29 39.51 19.22 4.80
C PRO A 29 38.85 17.84 4.83
N TRP A 30 39.44 16.88 5.55
CA TRP A 30 38.86 15.55 5.73
C TRP A 30 37.52 15.57 6.49
N ARG A 31 37.34 16.49 7.45
CA ARG A 31 36.08 16.63 8.17
C ARG A 31 35.01 17.06 7.20
N ASP A 32 35.24 18.15 6.47
CA ASP A 32 34.28 18.70 5.53
C ASP A 32 33.90 17.69 4.44
N THR A 33 34.88 16.99 3.85
CA THR A 33 34.63 15.91 2.88
C THR A 33 33.79 14.78 3.48
N LEU A 34 34.11 14.33 4.70
CA LEU A 34 33.33 13.30 5.38
C LEU A 34 31.87 13.74 5.57
N LEU A 35 31.60 15.02 5.86
CA LEU A 35 30.24 15.52 6.05
C LEU A 35 29.42 15.46 4.78
N VAL A 36 30.03 15.88 3.66
CA VAL A 36 29.39 15.82 2.35
C VAL A 36 29.09 14.37 1.98
N ILE A 37 30.06 13.46 2.18
CA ILE A 37 29.86 12.03 1.92
C ILE A 37 28.74 11.46 2.80
N THR A 38 28.76 11.72 4.11
CA THR A 38 27.72 11.25 5.02
C THR A 38 26.36 11.79 4.61
N PHE A 39 26.26 13.07 4.26
CA PHE A 39 25.01 13.67 3.79
C PHE A 39 24.47 12.96 2.55
N PHE A 40 25.28 12.76 1.50
CA PHE A 40 24.82 12.06 0.30
C PHE A 40 24.48 10.58 0.58
N ALA A 41 25.31 9.91 1.39
CA ALA A 41 25.08 8.52 1.76
C ALA A 41 23.77 8.34 2.54
N THR A 42 23.47 9.19 3.53
CA THR A 42 22.26 9.06 4.34
C THR A 42 21.02 9.59 3.63
N SER A 43 21.11 10.76 2.98
CA SER A 43 19.94 11.45 2.41
C SER A 43 19.49 10.87 1.07
N TYR A 44 20.40 10.25 0.30
CA TYR A 44 20.08 9.73 -1.03
C TYR A 44 20.18 8.21 -1.09
N ILE A 45 21.35 7.64 -0.79
CA ILE A 45 21.60 6.20 -0.96
C ILE A 45 20.80 5.37 0.05
N ALA A 46 20.99 5.66 1.34
CA ALA A 46 20.30 4.97 2.41
C ALA A 46 18.80 5.24 2.36
N HIS A 47 18.42 6.46 1.98
CA HIS A 47 17.03 6.80 1.71
C HIS A 47 16.42 5.85 0.64
N ALA A 48 17.02 5.76 -0.54
CA ALA A 48 16.54 4.89 -1.63
C ALA A 48 16.44 3.42 -1.20
N ALA A 49 17.42 2.93 -0.42
CA ALA A 49 17.43 1.56 0.09
C ALA A 49 16.35 1.26 1.16
N THR A 50 15.82 2.29 1.83
CA THR A 50 14.83 2.15 2.92
C THR A 50 13.38 2.35 2.47
N VAL A 51 13.16 2.60 1.18
CA VAL A 51 11.82 2.73 0.61
C VAL A 51 11.00 1.48 0.89
N LYS A 52 9.74 1.70 1.31
CA LYS A 52 8.79 0.62 1.58
C LYS A 52 8.38 -0.03 0.26
N SER A 53 8.52 -1.35 0.22
CA SER A 53 8.09 -2.19 -0.90
C SER A 53 6.60 -2.50 -0.77
N THR A 54 5.93 -2.68 -1.90
CA THR A 54 4.55 -3.19 -1.92
C THR A 54 4.57 -4.72 -1.89
N PRO A 55 3.50 -5.37 -1.37
CA PRO A 55 3.42 -6.82 -1.38
C PRO A 55 3.60 -7.42 -2.78
N GLY A 56 4.45 -8.44 -2.89
CA GLY A 56 4.71 -9.16 -4.15
C GLY A 56 5.41 -8.38 -5.25
N GLU A 57 5.94 -7.19 -4.96
CA GLU A 57 6.61 -6.35 -5.95
C GLU A 57 7.80 -7.07 -6.62
N GLY A 58 7.79 -7.14 -7.96
CA GLY A 58 8.88 -7.73 -8.73
C GLY A 58 10.17 -6.91 -8.70
N THR A 59 11.30 -7.55 -8.99
CA THR A 59 12.64 -6.92 -8.90
C THR A 59 12.77 -5.68 -9.80
N VAL A 60 12.18 -5.71 -11.00
CA VAL A 60 12.21 -4.56 -11.94
C VAL A 60 11.45 -3.38 -11.36
N SER A 61 10.26 -3.63 -10.79
CA SER A 61 9.46 -2.61 -10.11
C SER A 61 10.17 -2.05 -8.89
N ILE A 62 10.84 -2.89 -8.09
CA ILE A 62 11.67 -2.45 -6.96
C ILE A 62 12.80 -1.55 -7.44
N ALA A 63 13.51 -1.92 -8.51
CA ALA A 63 14.61 -1.14 -9.06
C ALA A 63 14.12 0.22 -9.57
N PHE A 64 13.01 0.24 -10.32
CA PHE A 64 12.37 1.45 -10.80
C PHE A 64 11.91 2.36 -9.65
N ASN A 65 11.24 1.81 -8.64
CA ASN A 65 10.76 2.58 -7.50
C ASN A 65 11.91 3.10 -6.62
N THR A 66 13.01 2.35 -6.51
CA THR A 66 14.25 2.79 -5.84
C THR A 66 14.88 3.96 -6.60
N PHE A 67 14.94 3.88 -7.93
CA PHE A 67 15.41 4.98 -8.78
C PHE A 67 14.51 6.21 -8.67
N MET A 68 13.19 6.04 -8.73
CA MET A 68 12.23 7.13 -8.56
C MET A 68 12.35 7.80 -7.20
N ALA A 69 12.60 7.04 -6.12
CA ALA A 69 12.83 7.61 -4.80
C ALA A 69 14.16 8.37 -4.70
N LEU A 70 15.20 7.94 -5.43
CA LEU A 70 16.46 8.67 -5.52
C LEU A 70 16.30 10.04 -6.21
N CYS A 71 15.53 10.09 -7.31
CA CYS A 71 15.27 11.32 -8.05
C CYS A 71 14.23 12.23 -7.37
N PHE A 72 13.22 11.63 -6.76
CA PHE A 72 12.07 12.31 -6.16
C PHE A 72 11.85 11.75 -4.75
N PRO A 73 12.44 12.37 -3.71
CA PRO A 73 12.29 11.89 -2.33
C PRO A 73 10.82 11.69 -1.93
N MET A 74 9.91 12.55 -2.38
CA MET A 74 8.48 12.42 -2.04
C MET A 74 7.83 11.12 -2.54
N PHE A 75 8.40 10.45 -3.56
CA PHE A 75 7.84 9.21 -4.09
C PHE A 75 7.86 8.06 -3.06
N GLY A 76 8.97 7.90 -2.32
CA GLY A 76 9.06 6.89 -1.28
C GLY A 76 8.14 7.17 -0.08
N LEU A 77 7.87 8.46 0.19
CA LEU A 77 7.06 8.90 1.33
C LEU A 77 5.61 8.43 1.17
N LEU A 78 5.03 8.59 -0.03
CA LEU A 78 3.65 8.16 -0.30
C LEU A 78 3.48 6.65 -0.09
N ARG A 79 4.46 5.85 -0.48
CA ARG A 79 4.43 4.39 -0.27
C ARG A 79 4.45 4.03 1.21
N ALA A 80 5.31 4.70 1.99
CA ALA A 80 5.42 4.48 3.42
C ALA A 80 4.15 4.93 4.17
N LEU A 81 3.58 6.11 3.84
CA LEU A 81 2.31 6.57 4.38
C LEU A 81 1.18 5.60 4.04
N ASN A 82 1.12 5.09 2.80
CA ASN A 82 0.13 4.12 2.39
C ASN A 82 0.21 2.82 3.20
N ALA A 83 1.42 2.35 3.50
CA ALA A 83 1.64 1.17 4.34
C ALA A 83 1.27 1.39 5.82
N ILE A 84 1.48 2.60 6.36
CA ILE A 84 1.07 2.97 7.72
C ILE A 84 -0.45 3.10 7.81
N ALA A 85 -1.09 3.76 6.85
CA ALA A 85 -2.53 3.97 6.80
C ALA A 85 -3.32 2.66 6.80
N ARG A 86 -2.79 1.61 6.16
CA ARG A 86 -3.37 0.25 6.19
C ARG A 86 -3.51 -0.32 7.60
N GLY A 87 -2.64 0.07 8.52
CA GLY A 87 -2.66 -0.39 9.91
C GLY A 87 -2.58 -1.92 10.03
N ALA A 88 -1.85 -2.57 9.12
CA ALA A 88 -1.88 -4.03 8.96
C ALA A 88 -1.57 -4.79 10.26
N ARG A 89 -0.65 -4.28 11.09
CA ARG A 89 -0.29 -4.88 12.39
C ARG A 89 -1.43 -4.99 13.40
N PHE A 90 -2.49 -4.20 13.23
CA PHE A 90 -3.64 -4.17 14.13
C PHE A 90 -4.80 -5.07 13.65
N GLY A 91 -4.55 -6.01 12.74
CA GLY A 91 -5.57 -6.94 12.23
C GLY A 91 -5.98 -8.02 13.22
N GLY A 92 -5.12 -8.39 14.17
CA GLY A 92 -5.40 -9.37 15.22
C GLY A 92 -5.15 -10.83 14.82
N SER A 93 -5.18 -11.17 13.52
CA SER A 93 -4.76 -12.46 12.95
C SER A 93 -3.80 -12.27 11.78
N GLU A 94 -2.97 -13.28 11.46
CA GLU A 94 -2.02 -13.20 10.34
C GLU A 94 -2.73 -12.99 9.00
N LEU A 95 -3.84 -13.70 8.78
CA LEU A 95 -4.68 -13.55 7.59
C LEU A 95 -5.26 -12.14 7.46
N LYS A 96 -5.78 -11.58 8.54
CA LYS A 96 -6.32 -10.21 8.53
C LYS A 96 -5.21 -9.17 8.38
N ASN A 97 -4.03 -9.41 8.96
CA ASN A 97 -2.85 -8.57 8.75
C ASN A 97 -2.43 -8.58 7.28
N ALA A 98 -2.40 -9.75 6.63
CA ALA A 98 -2.08 -9.90 5.21
C ALA A 98 -3.12 -9.24 4.29
N CYS A 99 -4.41 -9.39 4.61
CA CYS A 99 -5.51 -8.73 3.91
C CYS A 99 -5.37 -7.19 3.98
N ARG A 100 -5.23 -6.65 5.19
CA ARG A 100 -5.03 -5.20 5.40
C ARG A 100 -3.75 -4.69 4.76
N ALA A 101 -2.69 -5.49 4.76
CA ALA A 101 -1.44 -5.19 4.08
C ALA A 101 -1.58 -5.18 2.56
N GLY A 102 -2.71 -5.62 1.97
CA GLY A 102 -2.90 -5.76 0.52
C GLY A 102 -2.06 -6.89 -0.08
N ALA A 103 -1.74 -7.91 0.72
CA ALA A 103 -0.93 -9.05 0.32
C ALA A 103 -1.78 -10.23 -0.20
N LEU A 104 -3.08 -10.04 -0.40
CA LEU A 104 -4.00 -11.07 -0.88
C LEU A 104 -4.56 -10.67 -2.25
N CYS A 105 -4.73 -11.65 -3.12
CA CYS A 105 -5.38 -11.49 -4.42
C CYS A 105 -6.53 -12.48 -4.61
N MET A 106 -7.53 -12.05 -5.36
CA MET A 106 -8.69 -12.84 -5.78
C MET A 106 -8.81 -12.80 -7.30
N VAL A 107 -9.64 -13.70 -7.85
CA VAL A 107 -9.95 -13.70 -9.28
C VAL A 107 -11.17 -12.84 -9.51
N VAL A 108 -11.13 -12.02 -10.55
CA VAL A 108 -12.23 -11.18 -11.01
C VAL A 108 -12.45 -11.39 -12.51
N ARG A 109 -13.68 -11.12 -12.96
CA ARG A 109 -14.02 -11.11 -14.38
C ARG A 109 -13.45 -9.86 -15.01
N ASN A 110 -12.68 -9.99 -16.09
CA ASN A 110 -12.15 -8.86 -16.83
C ASN A 110 -13.18 -8.34 -17.87
N PRO A 111 -12.91 -7.23 -18.60
CA PRO A 111 -13.83 -6.72 -19.64
C PRO A 111 -14.12 -7.66 -20.82
N GLU A 112 -13.24 -8.63 -21.06
CA GLU A 112 -13.35 -9.61 -22.15
C GLU A 112 -14.24 -10.80 -21.76
N TRP A 113 -14.48 -10.99 -20.46
CA TRP A 113 -15.36 -12.04 -19.96
C TRP A 113 -16.75 -11.94 -20.59
N ARG A 114 -17.27 -13.09 -21.00
CA ARG A 114 -18.64 -13.26 -21.48
C ARG A 114 -19.33 -14.41 -20.75
N PRO A 115 -20.65 -14.30 -20.51
CA PRO A 115 -21.42 -15.38 -19.92
C PRO A 115 -21.53 -16.55 -20.90
N SER A 116 -21.46 -17.77 -20.39
CA SER A 116 -21.71 -19.00 -21.12
C SER A 116 -23.06 -19.60 -20.69
N PRO A 117 -23.74 -20.37 -21.56
CA PRO A 117 -24.98 -21.04 -21.20
C PRO A 117 -24.77 -21.94 -19.97
N GLY A 118 -25.56 -21.72 -18.91
CA GLY A 118 -25.48 -22.47 -17.66
C GLY A 118 -24.80 -21.74 -16.49
N ASP A 119 -24.24 -20.55 -16.70
CA ASP A 119 -23.69 -19.76 -15.59
C ASP A 119 -24.79 -19.09 -14.76
N THR A 120 -24.66 -19.16 -13.44
CA THR A 120 -25.48 -18.38 -12.49
C THR A 120 -24.87 -17.01 -12.24
N LEU A 121 -25.57 -15.95 -12.63
CA LEU A 121 -25.13 -14.57 -12.45
C LEU A 121 -26.05 -13.83 -11.49
N ALA A 122 -25.47 -13.11 -10.53
CA ALA A 122 -26.16 -12.07 -9.79
C ALA A 122 -26.28 -10.85 -10.71
N ALA A 123 -27.47 -10.64 -11.29
CA ALA A 123 -27.78 -9.46 -12.09
C ALA A 123 -28.59 -8.47 -11.25
N VAL A 124 -28.26 -7.18 -11.34
CA VAL A 124 -29.13 -6.11 -10.86
C VAL A 124 -30.04 -5.74 -12.03
N LEU A 125 -31.34 -5.98 -11.89
CA LEU A 125 -32.33 -5.55 -12.87
C LEU A 125 -32.56 -4.05 -12.68
N GLU A 126 -32.25 -3.25 -13.70
CA GLU A 126 -32.63 -1.83 -13.71
C GLU A 126 -34.13 -1.75 -14.03
N GLN A 127 -34.95 -1.45 -13.02
CA GLN A 127 -36.39 -1.33 -13.21
C GLN A 127 -36.66 -0.03 -13.98
N ARG A 128 -37.15 -0.17 -15.22
CA ARG A 128 -37.60 0.96 -16.06
C ARG A 128 -38.65 1.75 -15.27
N SER A 129 -38.38 3.01 -14.99
CA SER A 129 -39.37 3.90 -14.37
C SER A 129 -40.56 4.03 -15.33
N GLN A 130 -41.76 3.78 -14.82
CA GLN A 130 -43.03 4.03 -15.51
C GLN A 130 -43.17 5.54 -15.78
N SER A 131 -42.57 6.04 -16.85
CA SER A 131 -42.96 7.34 -17.43
C SER A 131 -43.14 7.28 -18.95
N ASP A 132 -42.75 6.19 -19.60
CA ASP A 132 -42.74 6.09 -21.06
C ASP A 132 -43.57 4.88 -21.51
N GLU A 133 -44.88 4.90 -21.22
CA GLU A 133 -45.84 4.04 -21.91
C GLU A 133 -46.37 4.74 -23.16
N GLU A 134 -45.86 4.35 -24.32
CA GLU A 134 -46.68 4.04 -25.50
C GLU A 134 -45.81 3.44 -26.60
N SER A 135 -45.86 2.11 -26.76
CA SER A 135 -46.12 1.43 -28.04
C SER A 135 -45.66 -0.04 -28.00
N ASN A 136 -46.66 -0.93 -28.03
CA ASN A 136 -46.75 -2.27 -28.63
C ASN A 136 -45.52 -3.21 -28.69
N VAL A 137 -45.65 -4.28 -27.89
CA VAL A 137 -45.32 -5.70 -28.14
C VAL A 137 -44.51 -6.00 -29.40
N THR A 138 -43.21 -6.23 -29.22
CA THR A 138 -42.43 -7.22 -29.97
C THR A 138 -41.25 -7.64 -29.10
N SER A 139 -41.27 -8.90 -28.60
CA SER A 139 -40.24 -9.57 -27.79
C SER A 139 -39.75 -8.79 -26.57
N ASP A 140 -39.97 -9.33 -25.36
CA ASP A 140 -39.34 -8.85 -24.12
C ASP A 140 -37.82 -9.06 -24.17
N ILE A 141 -37.14 -8.28 -25.01
CA ILE A 141 -35.70 -8.10 -24.98
C ILE A 141 -35.49 -7.19 -23.79
N ILE A 142 -35.33 -7.80 -22.61
CA ILE A 142 -34.82 -7.10 -21.44
C ILE A 142 -33.41 -6.64 -21.82
N ASP A 143 -33.26 -5.35 -22.11
CA ASP A 143 -31.96 -4.73 -22.37
C ASP A 143 -31.20 -4.67 -21.04
N ALA A 144 -30.64 -5.82 -20.66
CA ALA A 144 -29.83 -5.94 -19.47
C ALA A 144 -28.45 -5.37 -19.79
N LYS A 145 -28.23 -4.10 -19.44
CA LYS A 145 -26.90 -3.51 -19.47
C LYS A 145 -26.04 -4.20 -18.43
N MET A 146 -25.32 -5.24 -18.86
CA MET A 146 -24.41 -6.00 -18.02
C MET A 146 -23.16 -5.17 -17.75
N VAL A 147 -23.28 -4.21 -16.83
CA VAL A 147 -22.10 -3.62 -16.20
C VAL A 147 -21.40 -4.79 -15.51
N ASN A 148 -20.10 -5.00 -15.77
CA ASN A 148 -19.31 -6.00 -15.05
C ASN A 148 -19.52 -5.78 -13.55
N TYR A 149 -20.39 -6.60 -12.98
CA TYR A 149 -20.85 -6.44 -11.61
C TYR A 149 -19.68 -6.81 -10.72
N PHE A 150 -19.06 -5.79 -10.12
CA PHE A 150 -18.17 -6.02 -9.00
C PHE A 150 -19.05 -6.29 -7.79
N PRO A 151 -19.00 -7.52 -7.25
CA PRO A 151 -19.82 -7.85 -6.11
C PRO A 151 -19.44 -6.94 -4.94
N THR A 152 -20.42 -6.59 -4.11
CA THR A 152 -20.18 -5.55 -3.10
C THR A 152 -19.12 -5.95 -2.06
N TYR A 153 -18.91 -7.25 -1.82
CA TYR A 153 -17.80 -7.75 -0.99
C TYR A 153 -16.41 -7.45 -1.57
N ALA A 154 -16.32 -7.23 -2.89
CA ALA A 154 -15.11 -6.87 -3.61
C ALA A 154 -14.88 -5.34 -3.64
N ARG A 155 -15.76 -4.56 -3.01
CA ARG A 155 -15.60 -3.11 -2.89
C ARG A 155 -15.05 -2.78 -1.52
N GLU A 156 -14.10 -1.86 -1.52
CA GLU A 156 -13.54 -1.34 -0.29
C GLU A 156 -14.41 -0.21 0.28
N ASP A 157 -14.54 -0.17 1.60
CA ASP A 157 -15.23 0.92 2.29
C ASP A 157 -14.55 2.26 2.04
N SER A 158 -15.36 3.33 2.02
CA SER A 158 -14.82 4.68 1.96
C SER A 158 -13.93 4.93 3.18
N SER A 159 -12.69 5.36 2.92
CA SER A 159 -11.70 5.66 3.93
C SER A 159 -11.26 7.12 3.80
N ALA A 160 -10.93 7.77 4.92
CA ALA A 160 -10.38 9.13 4.91
C ALA A 160 -9.02 9.22 4.17
N TRP A 161 -8.33 8.10 4.00
CA TRP A 161 -7.10 7.99 3.22
C TRP A 161 -7.38 7.44 1.81
N ALA A 162 -6.90 8.15 0.79
CA ALA A 162 -6.94 7.67 -0.58
C ALA A 162 -5.79 6.68 -0.82
N TYR A 163 -6.10 5.38 -0.76
CA TYR A 163 -5.11 4.34 -0.98
C TYR A 163 -4.70 4.24 -2.44
N PHE A 164 -3.53 4.78 -2.77
CA PHE A 164 -3.05 4.93 -4.17
C PHE A 164 -2.90 3.62 -4.95
N ASP A 165 -2.78 2.49 -4.28
CA ASP A 165 -2.72 1.16 -4.91
C ASP A 165 -4.11 0.57 -5.23
N THR A 166 -5.18 1.23 -4.77
CA THR A 166 -6.57 0.75 -4.89
C THR A 166 -7.51 1.80 -5.51
N ILE A 167 -7.01 3.01 -5.81
CA ILE A 167 -7.79 4.05 -6.48
C ILE A 167 -8.32 3.49 -7.82
N GLY A 168 -9.66 3.41 -7.92
CA GLY A 168 -10.36 2.99 -9.14
C GLY A 168 -11.03 1.61 -9.12
N SER A 169 -11.20 0.96 -7.96
CA SER A 169 -11.91 -0.34 -7.78
C SER A 169 -11.49 -1.47 -8.76
N ARG A 170 -10.34 -1.29 -9.41
CA ARG A 170 -9.77 -2.13 -10.46
C ARG A 170 -8.28 -2.27 -10.17
N ALA A 171 -7.94 -2.69 -8.95
CA ALA A 171 -6.58 -3.03 -8.58
C ALA A 171 -6.19 -4.36 -9.24
N TYR A 172 -6.20 -4.39 -10.57
CA TYR A 172 -5.78 -5.55 -11.34
C TYR A 172 -4.32 -5.83 -11.02
N VAL A 173 -4.02 -7.11 -10.81
CA VAL A 173 -2.68 -7.58 -10.56
C VAL A 173 -2.15 -8.11 -11.88
N ASP A 174 -1.10 -7.46 -12.38
CA ASP A 174 -0.31 -7.95 -13.50
C ASP A 174 0.70 -8.98 -12.98
N PRO A 175 0.57 -10.27 -13.34
CA PRO A 175 1.48 -11.31 -12.84
C PRO A 175 2.92 -11.19 -13.37
N ASP A 176 3.17 -10.41 -14.42
CA ASP A 176 4.53 -10.17 -14.92
C ASP A 176 5.29 -9.17 -14.04
N LEU A 177 4.57 -8.28 -13.35
CA LEU A 177 5.12 -7.26 -12.47
C LEU A 177 5.03 -7.63 -10.98
N ILE A 178 4.08 -8.50 -10.62
CA ILE A 178 3.77 -8.88 -9.25
C ILE A 178 3.86 -10.40 -9.09
N ARG A 179 4.64 -10.84 -8.11
CA ARG A 179 4.79 -12.24 -7.74
C ARG A 179 3.57 -12.72 -6.98
N ILE A 180 2.96 -13.79 -7.47
CA ILE A 180 1.84 -14.48 -6.82
C ILE A 180 2.33 -15.83 -6.28
N HIS A 181 1.96 -16.16 -5.05
CA HIS A 181 2.26 -17.43 -4.40
C HIS A 181 1.42 -18.56 -5.00
N GLY A 182 1.99 -19.76 -5.10
CA GLY A 182 1.31 -20.94 -5.61
C GLY A 182 1.46 -21.12 -7.13
N THR A 183 0.60 -21.96 -7.71
CA THR A 183 0.57 -22.18 -9.16
C THR A 183 -0.83 -21.90 -9.70
N TYR A 184 -0.90 -21.23 -10.84
CA TYR A 184 -2.15 -20.91 -11.48
C TYR A 184 -2.07 -21.02 -13.00
N PHE A 185 -3.22 -21.25 -13.61
CA PHE A 185 -3.48 -21.13 -15.03
C PHE A 185 -4.81 -20.38 -15.16
N LEU A 186 -4.77 -19.20 -15.77
CA LEU A 186 -5.92 -18.31 -15.86
C LEU A 186 -6.46 -18.33 -17.29
N SER A 187 -7.73 -18.71 -17.45
CA SER A 187 -8.42 -18.71 -18.75
C SER A 187 -8.72 -17.28 -19.19
N GLU A 188 -8.92 -17.09 -20.51
CA GLU A 188 -9.35 -15.81 -21.07
C GLU A 188 -10.66 -15.32 -20.42
N GLY A 189 -10.78 -14.01 -20.21
CA GLY A 189 -11.91 -13.43 -19.49
C GLY A 189 -11.69 -13.25 -17.99
N TYR A 190 -10.58 -13.72 -17.41
CA TYR A 190 -10.32 -13.59 -15.98
C TYR A 190 -9.01 -12.85 -15.71
N SER A 191 -8.94 -12.17 -14.57
CA SER A 191 -7.75 -11.45 -14.12
C SER A 191 -7.65 -11.51 -12.60
N PHE A 192 -6.46 -11.32 -12.05
CA PHE A 192 -6.30 -11.17 -10.61
C PHE A 192 -6.59 -9.73 -10.20
N ALA A 193 -7.13 -9.56 -8.99
CA ALA A 193 -7.27 -8.27 -8.34
C ALA A 193 -6.87 -8.36 -6.86
N ILE A 194 -6.41 -7.25 -6.30
CA ILE A 194 -6.12 -7.15 -4.86
C ILE A 194 -7.44 -7.31 -4.08
N VAL A 195 -7.42 -8.14 -3.03
CA VAL A 195 -8.56 -8.30 -2.13
C VAL A 195 -8.77 -7.01 -1.31
N PRO A 196 -10.00 -6.51 -1.18
CA PRO A 196 -10.28 -5.35 -0.33
C PRO A 196 -9.84 -5.56 1.12
N ARG A 197 -9.36 -4.50 1.77
CA ARG A 197 -8.75 -4.58 3.13
C ARG A 197 -9.74 -4.92 4.24
N ASN A 198 -11.02 -4.72 3.98
CA ASN A 198 -12.16 -4.98 4.86
C ASN A 198 -12.89 -6.29 4.51
N ALA A 199 -12.36 -7.08 3.56
CA ALA A 199 -13.00 -8.32 3.17
C ALA A 199 -13.06 -9.33 4.34
N CYS A 200 -14.19 -10.01 4.45
CA CYS A 200 -14.38 -11.12 5.39
C CYS A 200 -13.75 -12.38 4.80
N LEU A 201 -12.88 -13.03 5.57
CA LEU A 201 -12.11 -14.18 5.13
C LEU A 201 -12.31 -15.32 6.12
N SER A 202 -12.68 -16.48 5.59
CA SER A 202 -12.73 -17.75 6.31
C SER A 202 -11.45 -18.54 6.07
N GLU A 203 -10.91 -19.14 7.12
CA GLU A 203 -9.81 -20.09 6.99
C GLU A 203 -10.27 -21.37 6.30
N ILE A 204 -9.40 -21.94 5.46
CA ILE A 204 -9.69 -23.15 4.70
C ILE A 204 -8.76 -24.28 5.13
N ASP A 205 -9.29 -25.51 5.10
CA ASP A 205 -8.44 -26.69 5.19
C ASP A 205 -7.59 -26.80 3.92
N ARG A 206 -6.26 -26.84 4.08
CA ARG A 206 -5.29 -26.87 2.98
C ARG A 206 -5.35 -28.17 2.17
N ILE A 207 -5.94 -29.23 2.71
CA ILE A 207 -6.04 -30.54 2.03
C ILE A 207 -7.26 -30.57 1.10
N ASP A 208 -8.42 -30.16 1.60
CA ASP A 208 -9.69 -30.26 0.87
C ASP A 208 -10.19 -28.92 0.27
N SER A 209 -9.50 -27.80 0.54
CA SER A 209 -9.88 -26.44 0.11
C SER A 209 -11.31 -26.05 0.52
N ARG A 210 -11.83 -26.65 1.60
CA ARG A 210 -13.16 -26.37 2.15
C ARG A 210 -13.02 -25.41 3.34
N PRO A 211 -13.97 -24.46 3.52
CA PRO A 211 -14.03 -23.65 4.73
C PRO A 211 -14.12 -24.56 5.95
N LEU A 212 -13.34 -24.26 6.99
CA LEU A 212 -13.44 -24.95 8.27
C LEU A 212 -14.69 -24.46 9.01
N GLU A 213 -15.61 -25.37 9.35
CA GLU A 213 -16.73 -25.02 10.24
C GLU A 213 -16.20 -24.68 11.65
N PRO A 214 -16.66 -23.58 12.26
CA PRO A 214 -16.25 -23.22 13.61
C PRO A 214 -16.74 -24.26 14.62
N GLN A 215 -15.85 -25.10 15.13
CA GLN A 215 -16.20 -26.01 16.21
C GLN A 215 -16.44 -25.25 17.52
N ASN A 216 -17.49 -25.66 18.24
CA ASN A 216 -17.95 -25.07 19.50
C ASN A 216 -16.82 -24.72 20.49
N GLY A 217 -16.59 -23.42 20.68
CA GLY A 217 -15.97 -22.87 21.89
C GLY A 217 -14.45 -22.91 21.99
N SER A 218 -13.74 -23.51 21.03
CA SER A 218 -12.28 -23.40 20.92
C SER A 218 -11.94 -23.07 19.48
N THR A 219 -11.51 -21.83 19.23
CA THR A 219 -10.90 -21.44 17.95
C THR A 219 -9.76 -22.42 17.68
N PRO A 220 -9.85 -23.30 16.67
CA PRO A 220 -8.70 -24.11 16.33
C PRO A 220 -7.61 -23.13 15.89
N ASP A 221 -6.47 -23.19 16.57
CA ASP A 221 -5.26 -22.41 16.28
C ASP A 221 -4.67 -22.94 14.96
N VAL A 222 -5.43 -22.85 13.86
CA VAL A 222 -4.97 -23.23 12.54
C VAL A 222 -4.13 -22.07 12.06
N ASN A 223 -2.83 -22.14 12.34
CA ASN A 223 -1.88 -21.18 11.82
C ASN A 223 -1.96 -21.18 10.29
N SER A 224 -2.61 -20.15 9.74
CA SER A 224 -2.47 -19.80 8.34
C SER A 224 -1.03 -19.31 8.17
N ASP A 225 -0.08 -20.22 7.91
CA ASP A 225 1.34 -19.85 7.69
C ASP A 225 1.43 -18.95 6.44
N ILE A 226 1.20 -17.65 6.61
CA ILE A 226 1.39 -16.63 5.60
C ILE A 226 2.76 -16.04 5.89
N SER A 227 3.74 -16.41 5.08
CA SER A 227 5.11 -15.97 5.28
C SER A 227 5.20 -14.45 5.17
N SER A 228 5.46 -13.81 6.32
CA SER A 228 5.70 -12.38 6.42
C SER A 228 7.08 -12.14 7.01
N SER A 229 7.70 -11.04 6.62
CA SER A 229 9.03 -10.66 7.10
C SER A 229 9.02 -9.21 7.55
N TYR A 230 9.73 -8.89 8.63
CA TYR A 230 9.95 -7.48 8.99
C TYR A 230 11.30 -7.05 8.42
N SER A 231 11.32 -5.94 7.68
CA SER A 231 12.56 -5.34 7.19
C SER A 231 13.35 -4.65 8.31
N VAL A 232 13.85 -5.44 9.28
CA VAL A 232 14.65 -4.95 10.41
C VAL A 232 15.88 -4.19 9.92
N ALA A 233 16.53 -4.67 8.85
CA ALA A 233 17.66 -3.98 8.24
C ALA A 233 17.29 -2.58 7.73
N LYS A 234 16.14 -2.42 7.06
CA LYS A 234 15.65 -1.11 6.60
C LYS A 234 15.30 -0.20 7.78
N ALA A 235 14.73 -0.76 8.86
CA ALA A 235 14.43 0.00 10.07
C ALA A 235 15.71 0.52 10.76
N ILE A 236 16.73 -0.33 10.94
CA ILE A 236 18.03 0.06 11.51
C ILE A 236 18.71 1.11 10.62
N ALA A 237 18.73 0.91 9.30
CA ALA A 237 19.29 1.88 8.36
C ALA A 237 18.57 3.23 8.44
N SER A 238 17.23 3.23 8.59
CA SER A 238 16.45 4.45 8.78
C SER A 238 16.75 5.12 10.12
N LEU A 239 16.98 4.35 11.19
CA LEU A 239 17.37 4.90 12.50
C LEU A 239 18.73 5.62 12.43
N ILE A 240 19.72 5.01 11.77
CA ILE A 240 21.03 5.63 11.55
C ILE A 240 20.88 6.96 10.77
N GLN A 241 20.03 6.98 9.74
CA GLN A 241 19.74 8.19 8.96
C GLN A 241 19.10 9.28 9.84
N ILE A 242 18.13 8.94 10.70
CA ILE A 242 17.49 9.89 11.63
C ILE A 242 18.55 10.53 12.55
N LEU A 243 19.39 9.71 13.17
CA LEU A 243 20.46 10.19 14.05
C LEU A 243 21.45 11.08 13.29
N GLY A 244 21.81 10.69 12.07
CA GLY A 244 22.66 11.48 11.17
C GLY A 244 22.06 12.85 10.86
N ALA A 245 20.81 12.88 10.40
CA ALA A 245 20.09 14.11 10.08
C ALA A 245 19.94 15.02 11.32
N LEU A 246 19.58 14.45 12.47
CA LEU A 246 19.42 15.18 13.71
C LEU A 246 20.75 15.76 14.20
N SER A 247 21.87 15.04 14.03
CA SER A 247 23.20 15.56 14.34
C SER A 247 23.57 16.77 13.49
N ILE A 248 23.15 16.80 12.22
CA ILE A 248 23.40 17.94 11.32
C ILE A 248 22.58 19.17 11.75
N ILE A 249 21.32 18.95 12.16
CA ILE A 249 20.41 20.03 12.55
C ILE A 249 20.76 20.58 13.94
N LEU A 250 20.98 19.72 14.94
CA LEU A 250 21.10 20.14 16.34
C LEU A 250 22.54 20.42 16.78
N LEU A 251 23.52 19.65 16.31
CA LEU A 251 24.88 19.69 16.86
C LEU A 251 25.86 20.52 16.03
N ARG A 252 25.52 20.87 14.79
CA ARG A 252 26.41 21.63 13.92
C ARG A 252 25.96 23.08 13.85
N LYS A 253 26.78 24.01 14.36
CA LYS A 253 26.65 25.48 14.19
C LYS A 253 25.21 26.01 14.37
N PRO A 254 24.75 26.23 15.62
CA PRO A 254 23.38 26.66 15.91
C PRO A 254 23.00 28.02 15.27
N ASP A 255 23.97 28.89 15.05
CA ASP A 255 23.76 30.28 14.64
C ASP A 255 23.39 30.44 13.14
N THR A 256 23.36 29.35 12.36
CA THR A 256 23.11 29.43 10.91
C THR A 256 21.66 29.77 10.56
N ILE A 257 20.69 29.34 11.36
CA ILE A 257 19.28 29.72 11.14
C ILE A 257 19.07 31.19 11.49
N GLU A 258 19.69 31.68 12.56
CA GLU A 258 19.62 33.10 12.93
C GLU A 258 20.27 33.99 11.85
N ARG A 259 21.39 33.53 11.29
CA ARG A 259 22.16 34.29 10.28
C ARG A 259 21.56 34.26 8.88
N TRP A 260 21.06 33.11 8.43
CA TRP A 260 20.62 32.88 7.05
C TRP A 260 19.11 32.65 6.91
N GLY A 261 18.37 32.60 8.02
CA GLY A 261 16.92 32.38 8.03
C GLY A 261 16.51 31.12 7.26
N TYR A 262 15.50 31.26 6.42
CA TYR A 262 14.99 30.19 5.55
C TYR A 262 16.00 29.69 4.48
N ALA A 263 17.07 30.45 4.21
CA ALA A 263 18.13 30.02 3.31
C ALA A 263 19.22 29.17 4.02
N SER A 264 19.05 28.85 5.31
CA SER A 264 19.98 28.00 6.04
C SER A 264 20.05 26.60 5.42
N PHE A 265 21.27 26.14 5.14
CA PHE A 265 21.50 24.81 4.55
C PHE A 265 20.95 23.67 5.44
N GLN A 266 20.87 23.85 6.76
CA GLN A 266 20.34 22.83 7.67
C GLN A 266 18.87 22.50 7.39
N LEU A 267 18.09 23.48 6.91
CA LEU A 267 16.69 23.28 6.57
C LEU A 267 16.50 22.35 5.37
N THR A 268 17.53 22.21 4.52
CA THR A 268 17.49 21.26 3.39
C THR A 268 17.48 19.80 3.84
N VAL A 269 17.91 19.52 5.09
CA VAL A 269 17.91 18.17 5.69
C VAL A 269 16.53 17.79 6.22
N VAL A 270 15.67 18.77 6.54
CA VAL A 270 14.37 18.54 7.20
C VAL A 270 13.44 17.65 6.37
N PRO A 271 13.26 17.85 5.05
CA PRO A 271 12.43 16.95 4.23
C PRO A 271 12.90 15.50 4.27
N TYR A 272 14.23 15.28 4.24
CA TYR A 272 14.82 13.95 4.35
C TYR A 272 14.60 13.34 5.73
N LEU A 273 14.72 14.14 6.80
CA LEU A 273 14.43 13.68 8.15
C LEU A 273 12.97 13.21 8.29
N VAL A 274 12.01 14.03 7.85
CA VAL A 274 10.57 13.68 7.89
C VAL A 274 10.34 12.39 7.11
N MET A 275 10.90 12.30 5.91
CA MET A 275 10.79 11.10 5.09
C MET A 275 11.34 9.86 5.77
N THR A 276 12.55 9.91 6.30
CA THR A 276 13.19 8.78 6.97
C THR A 276 12.42 8.35 8.21
N VAL A 277 11.83 9.28 8.98
CA VAL A 277 10.97 8.95 10.13
C VAL A 277 9.74 8.15 9.68
N VAL A 278 9.11 8.54 8.56
CA VAL A 278 7.97 7.81 8.01
C VAL A 278 8.40 6.44 7.48
N ASN A 279 9.54 6.33 6.78
CA ASN A 279 10.08 5.05 6.34
C ASN A 279 10.42 4.13 7.52
N PHE A 280 11.03 4.65 8.58
CA PHE A 280 11.30 3.91 9.81
C PHE A 280 10.01 3.35 10.40
N THR A 281 9.00 4.23 10.57
CA THR A 281 7.70 3.87 11.14
C THR A 281 7.02 2.78 10.30
N SER A 282 7.00 2.94 8.97
CA SER A 282 6.44 1.96 8.05
C SER A 282 7.17 0.60 8.09
N ASN A 283 8.51 0.60 8.09
CA ASN A 283 9.29 -0.65 8.13
C ASN A 283 9.25 -1.34 9.51
N ALA A 284 9.04 -0.58 10.60
CA ALA A 284 8.92 -1.12 11.95
C ALA A 284 7.51 -1.63 12.27
N LEU A 285 6.47 -0.99 11.73
CA LEU A 285 5.07 -1.32 12.02
C LEU A 285 4.47 -2.29 11.01
N THR A 286 4.85 -2.24 9.75
CA THR A 286 4.20 -3.01 8.68
C THR A 286 5.12 -4.11 8.17
N ALA A 287 4.64 -5.35 8.14
CA ALA A 287 5.35 -6.48 7.56
C ALA A 287 5.52 -6.32 6.04
N ASP A 288 6.50 -7.02 5.48
CA ASP A 288 6.76 -7.18 4.05
C ASP A 288 6.37 -8.59 3.62
N TYR A 289 5.67 -8.67 2.50
CA TYR A 289 5.22 -9.91 1.88
C TYR A 289 5.90 -10.08 0.53
N ALA A 290 6.66 -11.17 0.37
CA ALA A 290 7.46 -11.42 -0.83
C ALA A 290 6.60 -11.74 -2.08
N CYS A 291 5.32 -12.10 -1.88
CA CYS A 291 4.36 -12.45 -2.91
C CYS A 291 2.94 -12.12 -2.44
N LEU A 292 2.00 -12.03 -3.38
CA LEU A 292 0.57 -12.03 -3.08
C LEU A 292 0.06 -13.46 -2.89
N TYR A 293 -0.85 -13.68 -1.96
CA TYR A 293 -1.45 -14.98 -1.71
C TYR A 293 -2.85 -15.06 -2.28
N MET A 294 -3.15 -16.15 -2.98
CA MET A 294 -4.45 -16.36 -3.60
C MET A 294 -5.51 -16.69 -2.57
N VAL A 295 -6.69 -16.10 -2.73
CA VAL A 295 -7.87 -16.35 -1.90
C VAL A 295 -8.98 -16.93 -2.78
N GLU A 296 -9.60 -18.00 -2.32
CA GLU A 296 -10.72 -18.65 -3.00
C GLU A 296 -11.94 -17.70 -3.03
N SER A 297 -12.60 -17.60 -4.18
CA SER A 297 -13.80 -16.77 -4.40
C SER A 297 -14.74 -17.45 -5.38
N ALA A 298 -15.99 -16.99 -5.47
CA ALA A 298 -17.01 -17.52 -6.39
C ALA A 298 -16.51 -17.46 -7.82
N VAL A 299 -15.87 -16.33 -8.17
CA VAL A 299 -15.31 -16.13 -9.51
C VAL A 299 -14.12 -17.06 -9.75
N MET A 300 -13.30 -17.37 -8.72
CA MET A 300 -12.25 -18.38 -8.84
C MET A 300 -12.82 -19.80 -9.05
N ARG A 301 -13.92 -20.15 -8.36
CA ARG A 301 -14.64 -21.42 -8.56
C ARG A 301 -15.25 -21.52 -9.95
N GLU A 302 -15.87 -20.44 -10.42
CA GLU A 302 -16.38 -20.31 -11.78
C GLU A 302 -15.26 -20.46 -12.82
N ALA A 303 -14.16 -19.75 -12.64
CA ALA A 303 -13.00 -19.83 -13.53
C ALA A 303 -12.46 -21.27 -13.60
N ARG A 304 -12.46 -22.01 -12.47
CA ARG A 304 -12.08 -23.43 -12.42
C ARG A 304 -12.98 -24.31 -13.29
N ASN A 305 -14.29 -24.08 -13.26
CA ASN A 305 -15.25 -24.76 -14.14
C ASN A 305 -15.00 -24.43 -15.63
N ARG A 306 -14.43 -23.26 -15.91
CA ARG A 306 -14.02 -22.83 -17.26
C ARG A 306 -12.56 -23.15 -17.60
N GLY A 307 -11.97 -24.14 -16.93
CA GLY A 307 -10.65 -24.68 -17.26
C GLY A 307 -9.46 -23.96 -16.60
N SER A 308 -9.68 -22.91 -15.80
CA SER A 308 -8.62 -22.32 -14.99
C SER A 308 -8.19 -23.29 -13.89
N ARG A 309 -6.94 -23.18 -13.42
CA ARG A 309 -6.40 -24.01 -12.35
C ARG A 309 -5.73 -23.12 -11.32
N PHE A 310 -5.93 -23.40 -10.05
CA PHE A 310 -5.33 -22.66 -8.94
C PHE A 310 -4.89 -23.65 -7.87
N LYS A 311 -3.67 -23.52 -7.38
CA LYS A 311 -3.13 -24.29 -6.25
C LYS A 311 -2.35 -23.36 -5.32
N GLY A 312 -2.51 -23.56 -4.01
CA GLY A 312 -1.87 -22.71 -2.99
C GLY A 312 -2.75 -21.54 -2.55
N THR A 313 -4.07 -21.71 -2.56
CA THR A 313 -4.99 -20.77 -1.90
C THR A 313 -4.80 -20.83 -0.39
N VAL A 314 -4.84 -19.67 0.28
CA VAL A 314 -4.56 -19.57 1.72
C VAL A 314 -5.79 -19.34 2.59
N ALA A 315 -6.88 -18.88 1.97
CA ALA A 315 -8.15 -18.57 2.61
C ALA A 315 -9.28 -18.60 1.57
N ALA A 316 -10.53 -18.50 2.04
CA ALA A 316 -11.69 -18.24 1.19
C ALA A 316 -12.36 -16.93 1.58
N LEU A 317 -12.90 -16.23 0.59
CA LEU A 317 -13.75 -15.06 0.79
C LEU A 317 -15.12 -15.50 1.29
N GLU A 318 -15.59 -14.88 2.36
CA GLU A 318 -16.98 -15.02 2.79
C GLU A 318 -17.87 -14.24 1.81
N GLU A 319 -18.63 -14.98 1.02
CA GLU A 319 -19.50 -14.42 0.01
C GLU A 319 -20.89 -14.18 0.56
N TYR A 320 -21.26 -12.91 0.68
CA TYR A 320 -22.61 -12.54 1.09
C TYR A 320 -23.62 -12.88 -0.01
N THR A 321 -24.41 -13.93 0.22
CA THR A 321 -25.57 -14.30 -0.59
C THR A 321 -26.85 -14.01 0.20
N GLY A 322 -27.29 -12.75 0.17
CA GLY A 322 -28.53 -12.30 0.80
C GLY A 322 -29.40 -11.50 -0.16
N PRO A 323 -30.74 -11.48 0.01
CA PRO A 323 -31.57 -10.54 -0.73
C PRO A 323 -31.12 -9.11 -0.39
N LEU A 324 -31.06 -8.24 -1.39
CA LEU A 324 -30.97 -6.80 -1.16
C LEU A 324 -32.09 -6.41 -0.20
N SER A 325 -31.75 -5.76 0.91
CA SER A 325 -32.78 -5.21 1.81
C SER A 325 -33.67 -4.26 1.00
N PRO A 326 -35.02 -4.33 1.14
CA PRO A 326 -35.95 -3.52 0.36
C PRO A 326 -35.79 -2.01 0.56
N ASP A 327 -35.06 -1.59 1.60
CA ASP A 327 -34.80 -0.18 1.91
C ASP A 327 -33.49 0.36 1.33
N VAL A 328 -32.74 -0.45 0.56
CA VAL A 328 -31.46 -0.02 -0.02
C VAL A 328 -31.72 0.70 -1.34
N SER A 329 -31.69 2.03 -1.29
CA SER A 329 -31.66 2.86 -2.50
C SER A 329 -30.50 2.42 -3.39
N THR A 330 -30.68 2.44 -4.71
CA THR A 330 -29.59 2.21 -5.68
C THR A 330 -28.42 3.18 -5.51
N LYS A 331 -28.61 4.29 -4.79
CA LYS A 331 -27.54 5.22 -4.35
C LYS A 331 -26.77 4.75 -3.11
N ASP A 332 -27.35 3.87 -2.29
CA ASP A 332 -26.77 3.36 -1.03
C ASP A 332 -26.00 2.03 -1.21
N ILE A 333 -25.93 1.50 -2.44
CA ILE A 333 -25.14 0.29 -2.78
C ILE A 333 -23.65 0.44 -2.41
N SER A 334 -23.16 1.66 -2.18
CA SER A 334 -21.78 1.93 -1.77
C SER A 334 -21.49 1.88 -0.28
N VAL A 335 -22.47 1.73 0.62
CA VAL A 335 -22.17 1.66 2.06
C VAL A 335 -23.14 0.72 2.78
N TRP A 336 -22.71 -0.51 3.05
CA TRP A 336 -23.42 -1.39 3.98
C TRP A 336 -23.14 -0.96 5.43
N THR A 337 -23.86 0.03 5.94
CA THR A 337 -23.94 0.25 7.39
C THR A 337 -25.03 -0.61 8.01
N GLY A 338 -24.71 -1.34 9.09
CA GLY A 338 -25.71 -2.06 9.90
C GLY A 338 -25.71 -3.60 9.81
N LEU A 339 -24.67 -4.22 9.24
CA LEU A 339 -24.61 -5.67 9.14
C LEU A 339 -24.27 -6.34 10.49
N THR A 340 -25.23 -7.10 11.02
CA THR A 340 -25.01 -8.03 12.15
C THR A 340 -24.73 -9.46 11.67
N GLN A 341 -24.06 -10.27 12.52
CA GLN A 341 -23.60 -11.64 12.28
C GLN A 341 -24.63 -12.64 11.71
N LYS A 342 -25.92 -12.32 11.77
CA LYS A 342 -27.02 -13.10 11.19
C LYS A 342 -27.12 -13.02 9.66
N HIS A 343 -26.41 -12.08 9.03
CA HIS A 343 -26.43 -11.85 7.57
C HIS A 343 -25.22 -12.49 6.86
N ILE A 344 -24.34 -13.14 7.61
CA ILE A 344 -23.22 -13.94 7.12
C ILE A 344 -23.76 -15.36 6.94
N ARG A 345 -23.57 -15.97 5.76
CA ARG A 345 -23.95 -17.36 5.47
C ARG A 345 -22.72 -18.19 5.18
#